data_AF-A0A832YXP4-F1
#
_entry.id   AF-A0A832YXP4-F1
#
_cell.length_a   1.000
_cell.length_b   1.000
_cell.length_c   1.000
_cell.angle_alpha   90.00
_cell.angle_beta   90.00
_cell.angle_gamma   90.00
#
_symmetry.space_group_name_H-M   'P 1'
#
loop_
_entity.id
_entity.type
_entity.pdbx_description
1 polymer ?
#
loop_
_entity_poly.entity_id
_entity_poly.type
_entity_poly.pdbx_seq_one_letter_code
_entity_poly.pdbx_strand_id
1 'polypeptide(L)'
;MRKLSLVSVAVTAMLIFIAIIALMEKGPPYPYMFRGASPANVGILGTYGFLQQLKQRYPATIAVFSIENLHIPKNVDHCLYISISPELEYSANDVRKIVAELLKCRRPALLIADEPLYLTLFSKP
;
A
#
# COMPACT_ATOMS: atom_id res chain seq x y z
N MET A 1 7.70 3.89 57.75
CA MET A 1 8.06 3.06 56.58
C MET A 1 6.89 2.23 56.02
N ARG A 2 6.17 1.41 56.82
CA ARG A 2 5.02 0.60 56.33
C ARG A 2 3.89 1.38 55.63
N LYS A 3 3.54 2.58 56.12
CA LYS A 3 2.49 3.42 55.49
C LYS A 3 2.88 3.92 54.09
N LEU A 4 4.16 4.24 53.88
CA LEU A 4 4.67 4.69 52.58
C LEU A 4 4.66 3.57 51.53
N SER A 5 4.97 2.31 51.93
CA SER A 5 4.91 1.19 50.99
C SER A 5 3.48 0.81 50.61
N LEU A 6 2.51 0.95 51.53
CA LEU A 6 1.09 0.71 51.24
C LEU A 6 0.52 1.72 50.25
N VAL A 7 0.88 3.00 50.39
CA VAL A 7 0.46 4.04 49.44
C VAL A 7 1.09 3.80 48.06
N SER A 8 2.37 3.44 48.01
CA SER A 8 3.07 3.08 46.76
C SER A 8 2.40 1.91 46.05
N VAL A 9 2.08 0.83 46.77
CA VAL A 9 1.42 -0.34 46.21
C VAL A 9 0.03 0.01 45.69
N ALA A 10 -0.76 0.79 46.46
CA ALA A 10 -2.09 1.20 46.05
C ALA A 10 -2.07 2.07 44.78
N VAL A 11 -1.16 3.05 44.71
CA VAL A 11 -1.00 3.90 43.52
C VAL A 11 -0.57 3.08 42.30
N THR A 12 0.36 2.13 42.49
CA THR A 12 0.84 1.28 41.39
C THR A 12 -0.27 0.36 40.87
N ALA A 13 -1.06 -0.24 41.77
CA ALA A 13 -2.21 -1.07 41.40
C ALA A 13 -3.28 -0.26 40.65
N MET A 14 -3.54 0.99 41.09
CA MET A 14 -4.48 1.89 40.43
C MET A 14 -4.01 2.27 39.02
N LEU A 15 -2.73 2.56 38.83
CA LEU A 15 -2.16 2.87 37.52
C LEU A 15 -2.23 1.68 36.56
N ILE A 16 -1.96 0.46 37.04
CA ILE A 16 -2.11 -0.76 36.25
C ILE A 16 -3.57 -0.94 35.83
N PHE A 17 -4.52 -0.72 36.74
CA PHE A 17 -5.94 -0.84 36.45
C PHE A 17 -6.40 0.18 35.40
N ILE A 18 -5.97 1.44 35.52
CA ILE A 18 -6.25 2.50 34.53
C ILE A 18 -5.63 2.14 33.17
N ALA A 19 -4.41 1.60 33.14
CA ALA A 19 -3.77 1.19 31.89
C ALA A 19 -4.55 0.08 31.18
N ILE A 20 -5.07 -0.91 31.93
CA ILE A 20 -5.90 -2.00 31.38
C ILE A 20 -7.20 -1.44 30.79
N ILE A 21 -7.89 -0.55 31.52
CA ILE A 21 -9.12 0.08 31.02
C ILE A 21 -8.82 0.89 29.74
N ALA A 22 -7.77 1.70 29.75
CA ALA A 22 -7.37 2.48 28.58
C ALA A 22 -7.04 1.60 27.37
N LEU A 23 -6.44 0.42 27.58
CA LEU A 23 -6.20 -0.57 26.53
C LEU A 23 -7.50 -1.17 25.98
N MET A 24 -8.50 -1.41 26.83
CA MET A 24 -9.80 -1.93 26.40
C MET A 24 -10.62 -0.87 25.65
N GLU A 25 -10.59 0.39 26.10
CA GLU A 25 -11.31 1.51 25.46
C GLU A 25 -10.75 1.88 24.09
N LYS A 26 -9.43 1.75 23.90
CA LYS A 26 -8.77 2.09 22.63
C LYS A 26 -9.18 1.16 21.48
N GLY A 27 -9.73 -0.02 21.80
CA GLY A 27 -10.09 -1.04 20.82
C GLY A 27 -8.87 -1.62 20.08
N PRO A 28 -9.06 -2.67 19.25
CA PRO A 28 -8.00 -3.11 18.36
C PRO A 28 -7.64 -1.97 17.40
N PRO A 29 -6.36 -1.81 17.02
CA PRO A 29 -6.01 -0.88 15.97
C PRO A 29 -6.82 -1.22 14.72
N TYR A 30 -7.39 -0.20 14.07
CA TYR A 30 -8.07 -0.41 12.80
C TYR A 30 -7.12 -1.17 11.85
N PRO A 31 -7.58 -2.25 11.20
CA PRO A 31 -6.76 -2.90 10.20
C PRO A 31 -6.39 -1.85 9.16
N TYR A 32 -5.10 -1.67 8.93
CA TYR A 32 -4.62 -0.73 7.93
C TYR A 32 -5.19 -1.16 6.57
N MET A 33 -6.18 -0.42 6.09
CA MET A 33 -6.75 -0.61 4.76
C MET A 33 -5.97 0.28 3.80
N PHE A 34 -5.27 -0.36 2.86
CA PHE A 34 -4.68 0.33 1.72
C PHE A 34 -5.79 1.08 0.98
N ARG A 35 -5.53 2.33 0.61
CA ARG A 35 -6.49 3.17 -0.12
C ARG A 35 -6.30 3.02 -1.64
N GLY A 36 -7.29 3.51 -2.38
CA GLY A 36 -7.24 3.62 -3.84
C GLY A 36 -7.08 2.29 -4.57
N ALA A 37 -6.58 2.38 -5.80
CA ALA A 37 -6.34 1.26 -6.72
C ALA A 37 -5.13 0.37 -6.36
N SER A 38 -4.81 0.27 -5.06
CA SER A 38 -3.69 -0.53 -4.59
C SER A 38 -3.94 -2.04 -4.74
N PRO A 39 -2.93 -2.83 -5.14
CA PRO A 39 -3.02 -4.28 -5.17
C PRO A 39 -3.14 -4.92 -3.77
N ALA A 40 -2.89 -4.15 -2.70
CA ALA A 40 -3.09 -4.57 -1.32
C ALA A 40 -4.44 -4.13 -0.74
N ASN A 41 -5.23 -3.37 -1.50
CA ASN A 41 -6.59 -3.01 -1.12
C ASN A 41 -7.56 -4.12 -1.56
N VAL A 42 -8.23 -4.74 -0.59
CA VAL A 42 -9.24 -5.79 -0.82
C VAL A 42 -10.66 -5.24 -0.99
N GLY A 43 -10.84 -3.92 -0.84
CA GLY A 43 -12.12 -3.24 -1.03
C GLY A 43 -12.50 -3.05 -2.49
N ILE A 44 -13.68 -2.48 -2.72
CA ILE A 44 -14.29 -2.29 -4.06
C ILE A 44 -13.42 -1.44 -5.00
N LEU A 45 -12.67 -0.48 -4.44
CA LEU A 45 -11.78 0.40 -5.19
C LEU A 45 -10.38 -0.19 -5.39
N GLY A 46 -10.09 -1.35 -4.79
CA GLY A 46 -8.78 -1.98 -4.83
C GLY A 46 -8.57 -2.89 -6.04
N THR A 47 -7.31 -3.14 -6.37
CA THR A 47 -6.93 -4.00 -7.52
C THR A 47 -6.50 -5.41 -7.09
N TYR A 48 -6.74 -5.80 -5.83
CA TYR A 48 -6.36 -7.13 -5.33
C TYR A 48 -7.02 -8.27 -6.12
N GLY A 49 -8.32 -8.17 -6.43
CA GLY A 49 -9.01 -9.18 -7.23
C GLY A 49 -8.41 -9.34 -8.63
N PHE A 50 -8.05 -8.21 -9.27
CA PHE A 50 -7.36 -8.19 -10.55
C PHE A 50 -5.97 -8.85 -10.46
N LEU A 51 -5.19 -8.54 -9.41
CA LEU A 51 -3.90 -9.20 -9.16
C LEU A 51 -4.05 -10.72 -9.01
N GLN A 52 -5.08 -11.19 -8.29
CA GLN A 52 -5.32 -12.63 -8.12
C GLN A 52 -5.63 -13.31 -9.46
N GLN A 53 -6.49 -12.71 -10.28
CA GLN A 53 -6.81 -13.23 -11.62
C GLN A 53 -5.57 -13.24 -12.53
N LEU A 54 -4.75 -12.19 -12.48
CA LEU A 54 -3.48 -12.15 -13.20
C LEU A 54 -2.55 -13.26 -12.74
N LYS A 55 -2.37 -13.46 -11.42
CA LYS A 55 -1.50 -14.52 -10.89
C LYS A 55 -1.96 -15.93 -11.24
N GLN A 56 -3.28 -16.16 -11.32
CA GLN A 56 -3.82 -17.45 -11.77
C GLN A 56 -3.41 -17.78 -13.20
N ARG A 57 -3.37 -16.79 -14.09
CA ARG A 57 -3.01 -16.97 -15.51
C ARG A 57 -1.51 -16.80 -15.77
N TYR A 58 -0.86 -15.94 -15.01
CA TYR A 58 0.54 -15.54 -15.11
C TYR A 58 1.19 -15.61 -13.72
N PRO A 59 1.64 -16.80 -13.28
CA PRO A 59 2.16 -17.00 -11.91
C PRO A 59 3.38 -16.14 -11.55
N ALA A 60 4.10 -15.65 -12.57
CA ALA A 60 5.25 -14.74 -12.41
C ALA A 60 4.85 -13.27 -12.15
N THR A 61 3.54 -12.95 -12.11
CA THR A 61 3.09 -11.59 -11.80
C THR A 61 3.46 -11.20 -10.37
N ILE A 62 4.15 -10.08 -10.23
CA ILE A 62 4.59 -9.52 -8.95
C ILE A 62 3.89 -8.16 -8.77
N ALA A 63 3.36 -7.92 -7.58
CA ALA A 63 2.85 -6.60 -7.21
C ALA A 63 4.01 -5.73 -6.70
N VAL A 64 4.11 -4.52 -7.24
CA VAL A 64 5.17 -3.56 -6.90
C VAL A 64 4.54 -2.46 -6.06
N PHE A 65 4.83 -2.45 -4.76
CA PHE A 65 4.28 -1.47 -3.81
C PHE A 65 5.16 -0.22 -3.66
N SER A 66 6.40 -0.28 -4.12
CA SER A 66 7.35 0.84 -4.17
C SER A 66 8.27 0.63 -5.36
N ILE A 67 8.62 1.73 -6.03
CA ILE A 67 9.40 1.72 -7.28
C ILE A 67 10.84 1.28 -7.03
N GLU A 68 11.34 1.50 -5.82
CA GLU A 68 12.64 1.04 -5.32
C GLU A 68 12.74 -0.48 -5.36
N ASN A 69 11.62 -1.18 -5.23
CA ASN A 69 11.54 -2.63 -5.27
C ASN A 69 11.19 -3.17 -6.67
N LEU A 70 11.08 -2.31 -7.68
CA LEU A 70 10.84 -2.74 -9.05
C LEU A 70 12.08 -3.46 -9.57
N HIS A 71 11.96 -4.75 -9.81
CA HIS A 71 13.03 -5.55 -10.38
C HIS A 71 12.48 -6.52 -11.41
N ILE A 72 12.98 -6.44 -12.65
CA ILE A 72 12.65 -7.41 -13.69
C ILE A 72 13.81 -8.42 -13.78
N PRO A 73 13.54 -9.73 -13.69
CA PRO A 73 14.58 -10.75 -13.84
C PRO A 73 15.33 -10.62 -15.17
N LYS A 74 16.62 -10.97 -15.18
CA LYS A 74 17.41 -10.98 -16.41
C LYS A 74 16.90 -12.06 -17.37
N ASN A 75 17.02 -11.80 -18.68
CA ASN A 75 16.64 -12.71 -19.76
C ASN A 75 15.14 -13.01 -19.89
N VAL A 76 14.28 -12.12 -19.41
CA VAL A 76 12.83 -12.19 -19.67
C VAL A 76 12.55 -11.78 -21.12
N ASP A 77 11.82 -12.61 -21.85
CA ASP A 77 11.49 -12.34 -23.25
C ASP A 77 10.38 -11.29 -23.37
N HIS A 78 9.27 -11.46 -22.64
CA HIS A 78 8.14 -10.51 -22.60
C HIS A 78 7.89 -10.05 -21.17
N CYS A 79 7.74 -8.74 -20.98
CA CYS A 79 7.44 -8.15 -19.69
C CYS A 79 6.40 -7.04 -19.88
N LEU A 80 5.49 -6.94 -18.92
CA LEU A 80 4.43 -5.94 -18.92
C LEU A 80 4.45 -5.26 -17.56
N TYR A 81 4.65 -3.94 -17.56
CA TYR A 81 4.41 -3.11 -16.39
C TYR A 81 3.01 -2.52 -16.49
N ILE A 82 2.21 -2.68 -15.43
CA ILE A 82 0.84 -2.17 -15.36
C ILE A 82 0.79 -1.16 -14.22
N SER A 83 0.39 0.07 -14.52
CA SER A 83 0.06 1.09 -13.54
C SER A 83 -1.44 1.38 -13.62
N ILE A 84 -2.11 1.37 -12.47
CA ILE A 84 -3.55 1.61 -12.37
C ILE A 84 -3.76 2.74 -11.37
N SER A 85 -4.31 3.87 -11.85
CA SER A 85 -4.72 5.05 -11.09
C SER A 85 -3.80 5.33 -9.89
N PRO A 86 -2.51 5.63 -10.12
CA PRO A 86 -1.57 5.81 -9.03
C PRO A 86 -2.03 6.96 -8.11
N GLU A 87 -2.02 6.74 -6.80
CA GLU A 87 -2.46 7.77 -5.83
C GLU A 87 -1.52 8.98 -5.81
N LEU A 88 -0.25 8.78 -6.19
CA LEU A 88 0.78 9.80 -6.26
C LEU A 88 1.29 9.88 -7.69
N GLU A 89 1.51 11.11 -8.17
CA GLU A 89 2.14 11.35 -9.46
C GLU A 89 3.57 10.77 -9.48
N TYR A 90 3.92 10.09 -10.57
CA TYR A 90 5.28 9.62 -10.77
C TYR A 90 6.22 10.80 -11.02
N SER A 91 7.34 10.85 -10.30
CA SER A 91 8.39 11.80 -10.59
C SER A 91 9.16 11.40 -11.86
N ALA A 92 9.91 12.34 -12.45
CA ALA A 92 10.81 12.03 -13.56
C ALA A 92 11.86 10.96 -13.20
N ASN A 93 12.25 10.87 -11.93
CA ASN A 93 13.18 9.83 -11.46
C ASN A 93 12.52 8.45 -11.46
N ASP A 94 11.25 8.39 -11.08
CA ASP A 94 10.47 7.15 -11.04
C ASP A 94 10.28 6.57 -12.44
N VAL A 95 9.92 7.43 -13.40
CA VAL A 95 9.79 7.05 -14.81
C VAL A 95 11.12 6.50 -15.34
N ARG A 96 12.25 7.15 -15.02
CA ARG A 96 13.58 6.65 -15.43
C ARG A 96 13.89 5.27 -14.87
N LYS A 97 13.56 5.01 -13.60
CA LYS A 97 13.73 3.68 -12.98
C LYS A 97 12.86 2.63 -13.68
N ILE A 98 11.58 2.93 -13.91
CA ILE A 98 10.65 2.01 -14.59
C ILE A 98 11.15 1.65 -15.99
N VAL A 99 11.56 2.65 -16.76
CA VAL A 99 12.11 2.44 -18.11
C VAL A 99 13.41 1.64 -18.07
N ALA A 100 14.31 1.94 -17.13
CA ALA A 100 15.58 1.22 -17.00
C ALA A 100 15.39 -0.28 -16.68
N GLU A 101 14.39 -0.63 -15.86
CA GLU A 101 14.04 -2.03 -15.60
C GLU A 101 13.40 -2.69 -16.83
N LEU A 102 12.47 -2.02 -17.49
CA LEU A 102 11.80 -2.54 -18.69
C LEU A 102 12.76 -2.84 -19.84
N LEU A 103 13.80 -2.01 -20.00
CA LEU A 103 14.84 -2.20 -21.03
C LEU A 103 15.71 -3.46 -20.81
N LYS A 104 15.64 -4.12 -19.65
CA LYS A 104 16.35 -5.40 -19.41
C LYS A 104 15.68 -6.59 -20.09
N CYS A 105 14.48 -6.41 -20.59
CA CYS A 105 13.63 -7.42 -21.19
C CYS A 105 13.53 -7.20 -22.70
N ARG A 106 13.41 -8.29 -23.48
CA ARG A 106 13.51 -8.21 -24.96
C ARG A 106 12.31 -7.50 -25.58
N ARG A 107 11.12 -7.72 -25.04
CA ARG A 107 9.84 -7.17 -25.54
C ARG A 107 9.08 -6.53 -24.38
N PRO A 108 9.43 -5.29 -24.01
CA PRO A 108 8.74 -4.57 -22.97
C PRO A 108 7.41 -4.01 -23.46
N ALA A 109 6.42 -4.04 -22.57
CA ALA A 109 5.13 -3.39 -22.74
C ALA A 109 4.78 -2.60 -21.47
N LEU A 110 4.03 -1.51 -21.67
CA LEU A 110 3.57 -0.63 -20.61
C LEU A 110 2.07 -0.40 -20.78
N LEU A 111 1.30 -0.65 -19.73
CA LEU A 111 -0.12 -0.35 -19.65
C LEU A 111 -0.35 0.65 -18.52
N ILE A 112 -0.92 1.81 -18.86
CA ILE A 112 -1.32 2.83 -17.89
C ILE A 112 -2.84 2.94 -17.98
N ALA A 113 -3.51 2.62 -16.88
CA ALA A 113 -4.95 2.77 -16.74
C ALA A 113 -5.18 3.86 -15.69
N ASP A 114 -5.34 5.09 -16.14
CA ASP A 114 -5.60 6.24 -15.27
C ASP A 114 -7.08 6.65 -15.38
N GLU A 115 -7.66 7.09 -14.27
CA GLU A 115 -9.01 7.66 -14.30
C GLU A 115 -8.91 9.08 -14.85
N PRO A 116 -9.68 9.46 -15.89
CA PRO A 116 -9.64 10.83 -16.39
C PRO A 116 -10.07 11.78 -15.29
N LEU A 117 -9.20 12.71 -14.92
CA LEU A 117 -9.46 13.77 -13.95
C LEU A 117 -10.65 14.62 -14.44
N TYR A 118 -11.86 14.31 -13.97
CA TYR A 118 -13.09 15.07 -14.26
C TYR A 118 -13.13 16.39 -13.46
N LEU A 119 -12.08 17.22 -13.55
CA LEU A 119 -12.01 18.53 -12.92
C LEU A 119 -11.41 19.55 -13.89
N THR A 120 -12.21 19.98 -14.87
CA THR A 120 -12.16 21.32 -15.52
C THR A 120 -13.26 21.54 -16.59
N LEU A 121 -14.35 20.78 -16.61
CA LEU A 121 -15.49 21.02 -17.53
C LEU A 121 -16.70 21.73 -16.91
N PHE A 122 -16.57 22.26 -15.70
CA PHE A 122 -17.43 23.37 -15.26
C PHE A 122 -16.75 24.69 -15.66
N SER A 123 -16.66 24.96 -16.97
CA SER A 123 -16.61 26.34 -17.42
C SER A 123 -17.89 26.99 -16.92
N LYS A 124 -17.74 27.98 -16.04
CA LYS A 124 -18.82 28.84 -15.56
C LYS A 124 -19.74 29.26 -16.73
N PRO A 125 -21.07 29.32 -16.53
CA PRO A 125 -21.97 29.95 -17.49
C PRO A 125 -21.64 31.43 -17.68
#